data_AF-A0AAD5U0F6-F1
#
_entry.id   AF-A0AAD5U0F6-F1
#
_cell.length_a   1.000
_cell.length_b   1.000
_cell.length_c   1.000
_cell.angle_alpha   90.00
_cell.angle_beta   90.00
_cell.angle_gamma   90.00
#
_symmetry.space_group_name_H-M   'P 1'
#
loop_
_entity.id
_entity.type
_entity.pdbx_description
1 polymer ?
#
loop_
_entity_poly.entity_id
_entity_poly.type
_entity_poly.pdbx_seq_one_letter_code
_entity_poly.pdbx_strand_id
1 'polypeptide(L)'
;MVKTTVDCVDKFNACTGYHQSDEISLVFPAANILEDDTKVKLDKDSDIPSKEKKLKIMKNHIYNGRFQKLASVVASYAAVRLNFYLMNEDFSDLQPEVSERMKAHVAFFDGRVIPCSTPASVMETLYWRSNFDGLRNAISHIAQHYFTFKILQGKSILKQYEYLLEQKKIDLFDAYSSEFLYGTWVKKQKFLLPNPINHKTGEKIETPVWRTRYVKNSFNWADWCEEDRSIFTLTKFWPEKNEIQELELDPPMYFPAKNLDGTWCS
;
A
#
# COMPACT_ATOMS: atom_id res chain seq x y z
N MET A 1 -9.93 -6.14 1.58
CA MET A 1 -8.97 -5.36 0.76
C MET A 1 -7.68 -5.03 1.51
N VAL A 2 -7.70 -4.28 2.62
CA VAL A 2 -6.48 -3.93 3.40
C VAL A 2 -5.55 -5.13 3.64
N LYS A 3 -6.09 -6.25 4.16
CA LYS A 3 -5.31 -7.47 4.44
C LYS A 3 -4.62 -8.03 3.18
N THR A 4 -5.32 -8.02 2.04
CA THR A 4 -4.78 -8.38 0.72
C THR A 4 -3.64 -7.44 0.32
N THR A 5 -3.81 -6.13 0.50
CA THR A 5 -2.77 -5.13 0.21
C THR A 5 -1.53 -5.35 1.05
N VAL A 6 -1.67 -5.61 2.36
CA VAL A 6 -0.55 -5.96 3.26
C VAL A 6 0.21 -7.18 2.74
N ASP A 7 -0.51 -8.25 2.41
CA ASP A 7 0.10 -9.48 1.89
C ASP A 7 0.84 -9.23 0.57
N CYS A 8 0.30 -8.39 -0.32
CA CYS A 8 0.94 -8.01 -1.57
C CYS A 8 2.22 -7.20 -1.32
N VAL A 9 2.18 -6.22 -0.41
CA VAL A 9 3.35 -5.41 -0.05
C VAL A 9 4.45 -6.31 0.54
N ASP A 10 4.10 -7.28 1.39
CA ASP A 10 5.07 -8.24 1.92
C ASP A 10 5.65 -9.16 0.86
N LYS A 11 4.77 -9.85 0.12
CA LYS A 11 5.16 -10.86 -0.85
C LYS A 11 6.09 -10.32 -1.92
N PHE A 12 5.82 -9.11 -2.39
CA PHE A 12 6.56 -8.48 -3.49
C PHE A 12 7.58 -7.45 -3.01
N ASN A 13 7.67 -7.21 -1.70
CA ASN A 13 8.58 -6.22 -1.09
C ASN A 13 8.44 -4.83 -1.74
N ALA A 14 7.19 -4.42 -2.01
CA ALA A 14 6.87 -3.06 -2.42
C ALA A 14 7.18 -2.08 -1.28
N CYS A 15 7.55 -0.84 -1.61
CA CYS A 15 7.80 0.19 -0.59
C CYS A 15 6.50 0.78 -0.05
N THR A 16 5.49 0.88 -0.90
CA THR A 16 4.18 1.46 -0.58
C THR A 16 3.09 0.61 -1.22
N GLY A 17 2.06 0.28 -0.44
CA GLY A 17 0.79 -0.20 -0.93
C GLY A 17 -0.26 0.89 -0.75
N TYR A 18 -1.19 0.98 -1.69
CA TYR A 18 -2.36 1.83 -1.63
C TYR A 18 -3.56 1.03 -2.11
N HIS A 19 -4.73 1.19 -1.52
CA HIS A 19 -5.95 0.62 -2.07
C HIS A 19 -7.13 1.54 -1.86
N GLN A 20 -8.08 1.48 -2.79
CA GLN A 20 -9.33 2.22 -2.73
C GLN A 20 -10.36 1.50 -3.61
N SER A 21 -11.60 1.38 -3.13
CA SER A 21 -12.60 0.49 -3.76
C SER A 21 -12.03 -0.94 -3.89
N ASP A 22 -11.96 -1.43 -5.13
CA ASP A 22 -11.47 -2.71 -5.60
C ASP A 22 -10.07 -2.64 -6.23
N GLU A 23 -9.41 -1.46 -6.25
CA GLU A 23 -8.07 -1.30 -6.80
C GLU A 23 -6.98 -1.44 -5.73
N ILE A 24 -5.84 -2.05 -6.09
CA ILE A 24 -4.61 -2.09 -5.28
C ILE A 24 -3.45 -1.56 -6.13
N SER A 25 -2.76 -0.55 -5.64
CA SER A 25 -1.53 -0.01 -6.22
C SER A 25 -0.33 -0.40 -5.35
N LEU A 26 0.74 -0.87 -5.99
CA LEU A 26 2.01 -1.22 -5.35
C LEU A 26 3.15 -0.42 -5.98
N VAL A 27 3.98 0.18 -5.13
CA VAL A 27 5.14 0.97 -5.58
C VAL A 27 6.40 0.15 -5.46
N PHE A 28 7.15 0.11 -6.57
CA PHE A 28 8.47 -0.51 -6.63
C PHE A 28 9.51 0.57 -6.94
N PRO A 29 10.57 0.72 -6.13
CA PRO A 29 11.65 1.65 -6.44
C PRO A 29 12.37 1.17 -7.70
N ALA A 30 12.95 2.11 -8.46
CA ALA A 30 13.71 1.83 -9.66
C ALA A 30 14.75 0.73 -9.44
N ALA A 31 14.93 -0.15 -10.44
CA ALA A 31 16.10 -1.01 -10.49
C ALA A 31 17.35 -0.12 -10.64
N ASN A 32 18.39 -0.41 -9.87
CA ASN A 32 19.65 0.32 -10.00
C ASN A 32 20.30 -0.06 -11.34
N ILE A 33 20.35 0.87 -12.29
CA ILE A 33 21.26 0.80 -13.44
C ILE A 33 22.59 1.38 -12.94
N LEU A 34 23.67 0.61 -13.05
CA LEU A 34 24.99 1.21 -12.91
C LEU A 34 25.23 2.09 -14.13
N GLU A 35 25.59 3.36 -13.90
CA GLU A 35 26.37 4.09 -14.88
C GLU A 35 27.66 3.29 -15.17
N ASP A 36 27.97 3.15 -16.45
CA ASP A 36 29.09 2.38 -16.99
C ASP A 36 30.36 2.62 -16.17
N ASP A 37 31.02 1.53 -15.77
CA ASP A 37 32.42 1.57 -15.35
C ASP A 37 33.23 2.14 -16.53
N THR A 38 33.44 3.45 -16.52
CA THR A 38 34.52 4.06 -17.30
C THR A 38 35.78 3.36 -16.82
N LYS A 39 36.29 2.46 -17.67
CA LYS A 39 37.55 1.76 -17.48
C LYS A 39 38.66 2.81 -17.41
N VAL A 40 38.95 3.30 -16.20
CA VAL A 40 40.26 3.90 -15.92
C VAL A 40 41.23 2.73 -15.94
N LYS A 41 41.96 2.58 -17.06
CA LYS A 41 43.16 1.75 -17.12
C LYS A 41 44.14 2.37 -16.12
N LEU A 42 44.36 1.69 -15.00
CA LEU A 42 45.52 1.98 -14.15
C LEU A 42 46.75 1.41 -14.85
N ASP A 43 47.74 2.28 -15.04
CA ASP A 43 49.03 1.94 -15.63
C ASP A 43 49.71 0.82 -14.84
N LYS A 44 50.41 -0.05 -15.58
CA LYS A 44 51.00 -1.31 -15.11
C LYS A 44 52.32 -1.15 -14.35
N ASP A 45 52.53 -0.08 -13.58
CA ASP A 45 53.81 0.15 -12.89
C ASP A 45 53.67 0.69 -11.46
N SER A 46 52.88 0.03 -10.60
CA SER A 46 53.01 0.25 -9.15
C SER A 46 52.82 -1.03 -8.35
N ASP A 47 53.90 -1.42 -7.64
CA ASP A 47 54.01 -2.57 -6.73
C ASP A 47 53.21 -2.37 -5.43
N ILE A 48 51.87 -2.30 -5.52
CA ILE A 48 50.99 -2.27 -4.34
C ILE A 48 49.90 -3.35 -4.47
N PRO A 49 49.62 -4.17 -3.43
CA PRO A 49 48.66 -5.27 -3.52
C PRO A 49 47.25 -4.76 -3.80
N SER A 50 46.65 -5.27 -4.88
CA SER A 50 45.30 -4.95 -5.31
C SER A 50 44.26 -5.40 -4.27
N LYS A 51 43.61 -4.46 -3.58
CA LYS A 51 42.40 -4.75 -2.81
C LYS A 51 41.26 -5.12 -3.75
N GLU A 52 40.70 -6.32 -3.55
CA GLU A 52 39.52 -6.83 -4.25
C GLU A 52 38.36 -5.83 -4.20
N LYS A 53 37.91 -5.38 -5.39
CA LYS A 53 36.66 -4.60 -5.54
C LYS A 53 35.47 -5.48 -5.15
N LYS A 54 34.85 -5.19 -4.01
CA LYS A 54 33.58 -5.82 -3.57
C LYS A 54 32.51 -5.66 -4.64
N LEU A 55 31.93 -6.80 -5.02
CA LEU A 55 30.82 -6.98 -5.96
C LEU A 55 29.65 -6.01 -5.64
N LYS A 56 29.34 -5.10 -6.58
CA LYS A 56 28.25 -4.11 -6.43
C LYS A 56 26.92 -4.80 -6.74
N ILE A 57 26.09 -5.03 -5.72
CA ILE A 57 24.81 -5.75 -5.84
C ILE A 57 23.87 -4.96 -6.76
N MET A 58 23.66 -5.47 -7.98
CA MET A 58 22.62 -4.98 -8.88
C MET A 58 21.23 -5.29 -8.29
N LYS A 59 20.45 -4.26 -7.98
CA LYS A 59 19.07 -4.43 -7.54
C LYS A 59 18.18 -4.54 -8.78
N ASN A 60 17.97 -5.76 -9.26
CA ASN A 60 17.00 -6.03 -10.31
C ASN A 60 15.58 -5.97 -9.74
N HIS A 61 14.63 -5.47 -10.54
CA HIS A 61 13.22 -5.66 -10.25
C HIS A 61 12.89 -7.17 -10.18
N ILE A 62 11.87 -7.51 -9.40
CA ILE A 62 11.34 -8.87 -9.34
C ILE A 62 11.06 -9.41 -10.74
N TYR A 63 11.30 -10.70 -10.93
CA TYR A 63 11.17 -11.39 -12.22
C TYR A 63 12.05 -10.83 -13.36
N ASN A 64 13.16 -10.16 -13.02
CA ASN A 64 14.05 -9.47 -13.96
C ASN A 64 13.32 -8.37 -14.77
N GLY A 65 12.38 -7.67 -14.15
CA GLY A 65 11.64 -6.58 -14.81
C GLY A 65 10.65 -7.01 -15.89
N ARG A 66 10.35 -8.32 -16.02
CA ARG A 66 9.35 -8.82 -16.98
C ARG A 66 7.94 -8.36 -16.60
N PHE A 67 7.48 -7.28 -17.22
CA PHE A 67 6.22 -6.62 -16.88
C PHE A 67 5.00 -7.55 -16.97
N GLN A 68 4.92 -8.43 -17.96
CA GLN A 68 3.81 -9.40 -18.09
C GLN A 68 3.75 -10.36 -16.89
N LYS A 69 4.92 -10.84 -16.42
CA LYS A 69 5.02 -11.73 -15.25
C LYS A 69 4.73 -10.97 -13.97
N LEU A 70 5.18 -9.72 -13.86
CA LEU A 70 4.86 -8.86 -12.73
C LEU A 70 3.35 -8.65 -12.60
N ALA A 71 2.69 -8.18 -13.66
CA ALA A 71 1.25 -7.94 -13.68
C ALA A 71 0.44 -9.20 -13.35
N SER A 72 0.69 -10.31 -14.07
CA SER A 72 -0.09 -11.55 -13.89
C SER A 72 0.10 -12.20 -12.52
N VAL A 73 1.33 -12.23 -12.00
CA VAL A 73 1.60 -12.86 -10.69
C VAL A 73 1.06 -12.01 -9.54
N VAL A 74 1.17 -10.67 -9.62
CA VAL A 74 0.61 -9.77 -8.61
C VAL A 74 -0.92 -9.89 -8.59
N ALA A 75 -1.57 -9.83 -9.75
CA ALA A 75 -3.04 -9.95 -9.85
C ALA A 75 -3.53 -11.31 -9.36
N SER A 76 -2.88 -12.40 -9.77
CA SER A 76 -3.20 -13.75 -9.31
C SER A 76 -3.03 -13.89 -7.78
N TYR A 77 -1.95 -13.37 -7.22
CA TYR A 77 -1.73 -13.40 -5.78
C TYR A 77 -2.77 -12.57 -5.03
N ALA A 78 -3.10 -11.36 -5.50
CA ALA A 78 -4.13 -10.51 -4.91
C ALA A 78 -5.51 -11.23 -4.91
N ALA A 79 -5.88 -11.89 -6.01
CA ALA A 79 -7.11 -12.68 -6.11
C ALA A 79 -7.13 -13.82 -5.09
N VAL A 80 -6.05 -14.61 -5.01
CA VAL A 80 -5.97 -15.74 -4.04
C VAL A 80 -6.09 -15.23 -2.61
N ARG A 81 -5.41 -14.14 -2.26
CA ARG A 81 -5.44 -13.57 -0.90
C ARG A 81 -6.79 -12.92 -0.59
N LEU A 82 -7.41 -12.22 -1.54
CA LEU A 82 -8.75 -11.67 -1.34
C LEU A 82 -9.78 -12.78 -1.11
N ASN A 83 -9.81 -13.81 -1.97
CA ASN A 83 -10.74 -14.94 -1.80
C ASN A 83 -10.51 -15.69 -0.48
N PHE A 84 -9.25 -15.82 -0.04
CA PHE A 84 -8.92 -16.35 1.29
C PHE A 84 -9.53 -15.50 2.41
N TYR A 85 -9.43 -14.18 2.34
CA TYR A 85 -10.00 -13.32 3.37
C TYR A 85 -11.52 -13.29 3.33
N LEU A 86 -12.14 -13.17 2.14
CA LEU A 86 -13.60 -13.19 2.00
C LEU A 86 -14.20 -14.46 2.59
N MET A 87 -13.60 -15.63 2.36
CA MET A 87 -14.10 -16.89 2.93
C MET A 87 -14.11 -16.91 4.46
N ASN A 88 -13.18 -16.19 5.10
CA ASN A 88 -13.02 -16.18 6.54
C ASN A 88 -13.79 -15.04 7.23
N GLU A 89 -14.39 -14.13 6.47
CA GLU A 89 -15.21 -13.07 7.09
C GLU A 89 -16.63 -13.54 7.39
N ASP A 90 -17.17 -12.94 8.43
CA ASP A 90 -18.58 -13.06 8.77
C ASP A 90 -19.41 -12.14 7.87
N PHE A 91 -20.45 -12.72 7.27
CA PHE A 91 -21.40 -12.06 6.38
C PHE A 91 -22.83 -12.44 6.80
N SER A 92 -23.03 -12.72 8.09
CA SER A 92 -24.33 -13.08 8.66
C SER A 92 -25.35 -11.95 8.61
N ASP A 93 -24.90 -10.72 8.42
CA ASP A 93 -25.70 -9.51 8.24
C ASP A 93 -26.23 -9.32 6.80
N LEU A 94 -25.69 -10.07 5.83
CA LEU A 94 -26.07 -9.95 4.42
C LEU A 94 -27.16 -10.96 4.03
N GLN A 95 -27.87 -10.66 2.94
CA GLN A 95 -28.79 -11.63 2.32
C GLN A 95 -28.03 -12.90 1.88
N PRO A 96 -28.64 -14.09 1.97
CA PRO A 96 -27.97 -15.36 1.69
C PRO A 96 -27.27 -15.38 0.33
N GLU A 97 -27.91 -14.88 -0.72
CA GLU A 97 -27.35 -14.88 -2.08
C GLU A 97 -26.08 -14.01 -2.18
N VAL A 98 -26.04 -12.91 -1.42
CA VAL A 98 -24.87 -12.03 -1.38
C VAL A 98 -23.74 -12.68 -0.60
N SER A 99 -24.05 -13.27 0.55
CA SER A 99 -23.10 -13.98 1.40
C SER A 99 -22.45 -15.16 0.67
N GLU A 100 -23.27 -15.98 -0.01
CA GLU A 100 -22.81 -17.07 -0.86
C GLU A 100 -21.89 -16.58 -1.98
N ARG A 101 -22.25 -15.48 -2.64
CA ARG A 101 -21.40 -14.88 -3.69
C ARG A 101 -20.06 -14.40 -3.14
N MET A 102 -20.02 -13.79 -1.95
CA MET A 102 -18.76 -13.37 -1.33
C MET A 102 -17.84 -14.56 -1.03
N LYS A 103 -18.43 -15.71 -0.67
CA LYS A 103 -17.71 -16.95 -0.35
C LYS A 103 -17.46 -17.87 -1.56
N ALA A 104 -17.95 -17.52 -2.75
CA ALA A 104 -17.85 -18.37 -3.95
C ALA A 104 -16.44 -18.48 -4.57
N HIS A 105 -15.45 -17.77 -4.03
CA HIS A 105 -14.07 -17.75 -4.52
C HIS A 105 -13.89 -17.27 -5.98
N VAL A 106 -14.79 -16.42 -6.45
CA VAL A 106 -14.81 -15.92 -7.84
C VAL A 106 -14.28 -14.50 -8.00
N ALA A 107 -13.62 -13.94 -6.97
CA ALA A 107 -12.99 -12.63 -7.11
C ALA A 107 -11.71 -12.74 -7.94
N PHE A 108 -11.59 -11.91 -8.97
CA PHE A 108 -10.43 -11.83 -9.85
C PHE A 108 -9.92 -10.39 -9.93
N PHE A 109 -8.65 -10.25 -10.29
CA PHE A 109 -8.01 -8.96 -10.53
C PHE A 109 -7.38 -8.97 -11.91
N ASP A 110 -7.45 -7.85 -12.62
CA ASP A 110 -6.50 -7.54 -13.67
C ASP A 110 -5.21 -6.96 -13.05
N GLY A 111 -4.15 -6.93 -13.84
CA GLY A 111 -2.87 -6.36 -13.42
C GLY A 111 -2.27 -5.55 -14.54
N ARG A 112 -1.76 -4.36 -14.21
CA ARG A 112 -1.02 -3.49 -15.13
C ARG A 112 0.24 -2.96 -14.47
N VAL A 113 1.26 -2.72 -15.27
CA VAL A 113 2.51 -2.08 -14.84
C VAL A 113 2.56 -0.71 -15.47
N ILE A 114 2.70 0.32 -14.63
CA ILE A 114 2.86 1.70 -15.06
C ILE A 114 4.34 2.05 -14.88
N PRO A 115 5.12 2.17 -15.96
CA PRO A 115 6.49 2.64 -15.85
C PRO A 115 6.47 4.14 -15.56
N CYS A 116 7.25 4.55 -14.56
CA CYS A 116 7.40 5.93 -14.14
C CYS A 116 8.87 6.33 -14.25
N SER A 117 9.16 7.45 -14.92
CA SER A 117 10.54 7.88 -15.19
C SER A 117 11.16 8.65 -14.02
N THR A 118 10.33 9.24 -13.15
CA THR A 118 10.77 10.09 -12.04
C THR A 118 9.98 9.79 -10.77
N PRO A 119 10.56 10.08 -9.58
CA PRO A 119 9.83 10.08 -8.31
C PRO A 119 8.50 10.84 -8.36
N ALA A 120 8.50 12.03 -8.95
CA ALA A 120 7.30 12.86 -9.10
C ALA A 120 6.20 12.13 -9.89
N SER A 121 6.52 11.48 -11.02
CA SER A 121 5.53 10.75 -11.81
C SER A 121 4.88 9.56 -11.07
N VAL A 122 5.62 8.91 -10.17
CA VAL A 122 5.07 7.85 -9.30
C VAL A 122 4.10 8.46 -8.29
N MET A 123 4.51 9.55 -7.65
CA MET A 123 3.70 10.27 -6.66
C MET A 123 2.42 10.82 -7.31
N GLU A 124 2.52 11.50 -8.45
CA GLU A 124 1.36 12.05 -9.17
C GLU A 124 0.36 10.96 -9.56
N THR A 125 0.84 9.80 -9.98
CA THR A 125 -0.02 8.66 -10.31
C THR A 125 -0.88 8.27 -9.10
N LEU A 126 -0.27 8.13 -7.91
CA LEU A 126 -0.99 7.78 -6.69
C LEU A 126 -1.84 8.92 -6.15
N TYR A 127 -1.36 10.16 -6.24
CA TYR A 127 -2.12 11.34 -5.84
C TYR A 127 -3.39 11.49 -6.66
N TRP A 128 -3.29 11.28 -7.97
CA TRP A 128 -4.45 11.30 -8.86
C TRP A 128 -5.45 10.18 -8.54
N ARG A 129 -4.96 8.96 -8.23
CA ARG A 129 -5.80 7.85 -7.78
C ARG A 129 -6.52 8.16 -6.47
N SER A 130 -5.83 8.73 -5.48
CA SER A 130 -6.40 9.04 -4.16
C SER A 130 -7.35 10.22 -4.17
N ASN A 131 -6.85 11.38 -4.58
CA ASN A 131 -7.50 12.67 -4.32
C ASN A 131 -8.46 13.11 -5.43
N PHE A 132 -8.33 12.53 -6.62
CA PHE A 132 -9.20 12.86 -7.74
C PHE A 132 -10.14 11.71 -8.07
N ASP A 133 -9.60 10.58 -8.54
CA ASP A 133 -10.47 9.49 -8.96
C ASP A 133 -11.17 8.82 -7.77
N GLY A 134 -10.42 8.56 -6.70
CA GLY A 134 -10.95 7.89 -5.54
C GLY A 134 -12.01 8.71 -4.82
N LEU A 135 -11.70 9.97 -4.54
CA LEU A 135 -12.67 10.91 -3.96
C LEU A 135 -13.91 11.09 -4.85
N ARG A 136 -13.72 11.18 -6.18
CA ARG A 136 -14.83 11.25 -7.14
C ARG A 136 -15.74 10.02 -7.05
N ASN A 137 -15.15 8.83 -7.02
CA ASN A 137 -15.90 7.58 -6.93
C ASN A 137 -16.64 7.48 -5.60
N ALA A 138 -15.99 7.89 -4.49
CA ALA A 138 -16.59 7.92 -3.16
C ALA A 138 -17.82 8.84 -3.13
N ILE A 139 -17.68 10.10 -3.58
CA ILE A 139 -18.79 11.06 -3.65
C ILE A 139 -19.94 10.50 -4.49
N SER A 140 -19.63 9.90 -5.65
CA SER A 140 -20.67 9.37 -6.52
C SER A 140 -21.41 8.18 -5.92
N HIS A 141 -20.70 7.24 -5.29
CA HIS A 141 -21.32 6.10 -4.61
C HIS A 141 -22.21 6.54 -3.44
N ILE A 142 -21.74 7.50 -2.64
CA ILE A 142 -22.53 8.04 -1.54
C ILE A 142 -23.76 8.77 -2.07
N ALA A 143 -23.62 9.60 -3.12
CA ALA A 143 -24.75 10.28 -3.74
C ALA A 143 -25.80 9.30 -4.28
N GLN A 144 -25.38 8.20 -4.93
CA GLN A 144 -26.27 7.16 -5.46
C GLN A 144 -27.03 6.40 -4.38
N HIS A 145 -26.50 6.35 -3.14
CA HIS A 145 -27.22 5.78 -2.01
C HIS A 145 -28.42 6.66 -1.59
N TYR A 146 -28.29 7.99 -1.69
CA TYR A 146 -29.31 8.93 -1.20
C TYR A 146 -30.24 9.48 -2.29
N PHE A 147 -29.83 9.44 -3.56
CA PHE A 147 -30.55 10.04 -4.68
C PHE A 147 -30.74 9.03 -5.80
N THR A 148 -31.88 9.14 -6.48
CA THR A 148 -32.17 8.32 -7.65
C THR A 148 -31.30 8.74 -8.84
N PHE A 149 -31.07 7.79 -9.76
CA PHE A 149 -30.33 8.04 -11.00
C PHE A 149 -30.85 9.27 -11.76
N LYS A 150 -32.18 9.46 -11.83
CA LYS A 150 -32.80 10.59 -12.53
C LYS A 150 -32.37 11.95 -11.97
N ILE A 151 -32.11 12.06 -10.67
CA ILE A 151 -31.68 13.30 -10.03
C ILE A 151 -30.19 13.56 -10.31
N LEU A 152 -29.38 12.50 -10.29
CA LEU A 152 -27.92 12.58 -10.45
C LEU A 152 -27.47 12.66 -11.91
N GLN A 153 -28.34 12.28 -12.86
CA GLN A 153 -28.00 12.28 -14.28
C GLN A 153 -27.55 13.68 -14.75
N GLY A 154 -26.37 13.74 -15.37
CA GLY A 154 -25.78 14.99 -15.87
C GLY A 154 -25.25 15.94 -14.79
N LYS A 155 -25.23 15.53 -13.52
CA LYS A 155 -24.69 16.34 -12.42
C LYS A 155 -23.19 16.12 -12.27
N SER A 156 -22.44 17.22 -12.21
CA SER A 156 -21.03 17.19 -11.83
C SER A 156 -20.88 16.69 -10.39
N ILE A 157 -19.67 16.23 -10.06
CA ILE A 157 -19.36 15.67 -8.74
C ILE A 157 -19.52 16.70 -7.64
N LEU A 158 -19.10 17.94 -7.89
CA LEU A 158 -19.36 19.07 -7.00
C LEU A 158 -20.86 19.26 -6.76
N LYS A 159 -21.68 19.14 -7.81
CA LYS A 159 -23.13 19.28 -7.65
C LYS A 159 -23.78 18.13 -6.88
N GLN A 160 -23.24 16.92 -7.03
CA GLN A 160 -23.66 15.76 -6.23
C GLN A 160 -23.33 15.98 -4.75
N TYR A 161 -22.14 16.51 -4.45
CA TYR A 161 -21.74 16.88 -3.09
C TYR A 161 -22.63 17.98 -2.51
N GLU A 162 -22.89 19.06 -3.26
CA GLU A 162 -23.82 20.11 -2.83
C GLU A 162 -25.21 19.57 -2.50
N TYR A 163 -25.72 18.60 -3.28
CA TYR A 163 -27.02 17.98 -2.99
C TYR A 163 -27.01 17.20 -1.68
N LEU A 164 -25.94 16.45 -1.38
CA LEU A 164 -25.78 15.76 -0.10
C LEU A 164 -25.79 16.76 1.07
N LEU A 165 -25.04 17.86 0.93
CA LEU A 165 -24.94 18.87 1.98
C LEU A 165 -26.25 19.64 2.17
N GLU A 166 -26.87 20.11 1.08
CA GLU A 166 -28.04 20.99 1.15
C GLU A 166 -29.32 20.22 1.50
N GLN A 167 -29.55 19.07 0.85
CA GLN A 167 -30.82 18.36 0.92
C GLN A 167 -30.82 17.23 1.95
N LYS A 168 -29.67 16.59 2.18
CA LYS A 168 -29.53 15.51 3.16
C LYS A 168 -28.83 15.95 4.44
N LYS A 169 -28.23 17.15 4.46
CA LYS A 169 -27.46 17.67 5.60
C LYS A 169 -26.28 16.77 5.97
N ILE A 170 -25.66 16.18 4.94
CA ILE A 170 -24.50 15.29 5.09
C ILE A 170 -23.28 16.04 4.59
N ASP A 171 -22.40 16.43 5.52
CA ASP A 171 -21.02 16.77 5.19
C ASP A 171 -20.21 15.46 5.08
N LEU A 172 -19.60 15.22 3.93
CA LEU A 172 -18.89 13.97 3.66
C LEU A 172 -17.65 13.80 4.53
N PHE A 173 -16.95 14.90 4.82
CA PHE A 173 -15.68 14.87 5.53
C PHE A 173 -15.87 14.65 7.04
N ASP A 174 -17.04 15.02 7.56
CA ASP A 174 -17.43 14.74 8.95
C ASP A 174 -18.15 13.40 9.10
N ALA A 175 -18.95 13.00 8.10
CA ALA A 175 -19.81 11.81 8.22
C ALA A 175 -19.10 10.48 7.88
N TYR A 176 -18.02 10.52 7.07
CA TYR A 176 -17.34 9.31 6.62
C TYR A 176 -15.85 9.35 6.99
N SER A 177 -15.32 8.22 7.44
CA SER A 177 -13.89 8.09 7.71
C SER A 177 -13.06 8.30 6.44
N SER A 178 -11.87 8.89 6.60
CA SER A 178 -10.91 9.12 5.52
C SER A 178 -10.65 7.89 4.64
N GLU A 179 -10.68 6.67 5.20
CA GLU A 179 -10.48 5.41 4.45
C GLU A 179 -11.46 5.26 3.26
N PHE A 180 -12.69 5.77 3.39
CA PHE A 180 -13.68 5.73 2.31
C PHE A 180 -13.50 6.85 1.29
N LEU A 181 -12.97 8.00 1.71
CA LEU A 181 -12.80 9.19 0.87
C LEU A 181 -11.49 9.15 0.07
N TYR A 182 -10.41 8.78 0.73
CA TYR A 182 -9.04 8.85 0.20
C TYR A 182 -8.40 7.48 0.02
N GLY A 183 -9.06 6.39 0.42
CA GLY A 183 -8.48 5.04 0.40
C GLY A 183 -7.49 4.82 1.54
N THR A 184 -6.76 3.70 1.53
CA THR A 184 -5.87 3.32 2.63
C THR A 184 -4.46 3.05 2.12
N TRP A 185 -3.49 3.72 2.75
CA TRP A 185 -2.06 3.51 2.56
C TRP A 185 -1.56 2.39 3.46
N VAL A 186 -0.61 1.60 2.98
CA VAL A 186 0.01 0.47 3.70
C VAL A 186 1.52 0.53 3.52
N LYS A 187 2.27 0.63 4.63
CA LYS A 187 3.76 0.57 4.61
C LYS A 187 4.31 -0.16 5.84
N LYS A 188 5.60 -0.50 5.80
CA LYS A 188 6.31 -1.03 6.98
C LYS A 188 6.60 0.12 7.95
N GLN A 189 6.46 -0.09 9.25
CA GLN A 189 6.93 0.84 10.28
C GLN A 189 7.97 0.12 11.15
N LYS A 190 9.07 0.81 11.47
CA LYS A 190 10.00 0.34 12.50
C LYS A 190 9.46 0.71 13.87
N PHE A 191 9.54 -0.21 14.81
CA PHE A 191 9.22 0.07 16.20
C PHE A 191 10.22 -0.61 17.12
N LEU A 192 10.46 0.02 18.25
CA LEU A 192 11.33 -0.51 19.29
C LEU A 192 10.52 -1.44 20.19
N LEU A 193 10.96 -2.69 20.33
CA LEU A 193 10.35 -3.65 21.25
C LEU A 193 11.19 -3.65 22.54
N PRO A 194 10.69 -3.10 23.66
CA PRO A 194 11.50 -2.84 24.85
C PRO A 194 11.88 -4.09 25.63
N ASN A 195 11.07 -5.15 25.57
CA ASN A 195 11.32 -6.41 26.30
C ASN A 195 11.08 -7.63 25.39
N PRO A 196 11.89 -7.86 24.34
CA PRO A 196 11.70 -9.01 23.48
C PRO A 196 11.98 -10.31 24.23
N ILE A 197 11.16 -11.32 23.99
CA ILE A 197 11.44 -12.70 24.41
C ILE A 197 12.13 -13.42 23.25
N ASN A 198 13.23 -14.10 23.52
CA ASN A 198 13.86 -14.96 22.52
C ASN A 198 13.00 -16.21 22.33
N HIS A 199 12.33 -16.34 21.18
CA HIS A 199 11.46 -17.49 20.89
C HIS A 199 12.17 -18.85 20.93
N LYS A 200 13.51 -18.90 20.84
CA LYS A 200 14.28 -20.14 20.92
C LYS A 200 14.70 -20.52 22.34
N THR A 201 14.96 -19.54 23.21
CA THR A 201 15.47 -19.79 24.57
C THR A 201 14.47 -19.47 25.68
N GLY A 202 13.38 -18.75 25.35
CA GLY A 202 12.41 -18.26 26.33
C GLY A 202 12.92 -17.11 27.20
N GLU A 203 14.18 -16.70 27.03
CA GLU A 203 14.80 -15.67 27.86
C GLU A 203 14.39 -14.27 27.42
N LYS A 204 14.25 -13.37 28.40
CA LYS A 204 14.04 -11.94 28.15
C LYS A 204 15.35 -11.32 27.69
N ILE A 205 15.29 -10.61 26.58
CA ILE A 205 16.39 -9.77 26.11
C ILE A 205 16.23 -8.42 26.81
N GLU A 206 17.21 -8.02 27.62
CA GLU A 206 17.18 -6.74 28.35
C GLU A 206 17.36 -5.53 27.43
N THR A 207 17.90 -5.74 26.23
CA THR A 207 18.09 -4.67 25.26
C THR A 207 16.89 -4.53 24.33
N PRO A 208 16.41 -3.31 24.09
CA PRO A 208 15.36 -3.08 23.12
C PRO A 208 15.82 -3.47 21.70
N VAL A 209 14.96 -4.16 20.95
CA VAL A 209 15.30 -4.61 19.59
C VAL A 209 14.34 -4.00 18.58
N TRP A 210 14.90 -3.52 17.47
CA TRP A 210 14.11 -3.05 16.33
C TRP A 210 13.33 -4.20 15.68
N ARG A 211 12.03 -3.97 15.50
CA ARG A 211 11.13 -4.83 14.75
C ARG A 211 10.40 -4.01 13.71
N THR A 212 9.80 -4.70 12.76
CA THR A 212 8.98 -4.08 11.72
C THR A 212 7.58 -4.64 11.77
N ARG A 213 6.59 -3.79 11.60
CA ARG A 213 5.19 -4.17 11.41
C ARG A 213 4.62 -3.45 10.20
N TYR A 214 3.46 -3.89 9.72
CA TYR A 214 2.70 -3.12 8.76
C TYR A 214 1.80 -2.12 9.47
N VAL A 215 1.78 -0.89 8.96
CA VAL A 215 0.85 0.15 9.40
C VAL A 215 0.00 0.54 8.22
N LYS A 216 -1.26 0.81 8.53
CA LYS A 216 -2.24 1.36 7.60
C LYS A 216 -2.67 2.73 8.10
N ASN A 217 -2.88 3.68 7.20
CA ASN A 217 -3.54 4.94 7.53
C ASN A 217 -4.24 5.51 6.29
N SER A 218 -5.14 6.46 6.49
CA SER A 218 -5.83 7.19 5.44
C SER A 218 -5.83 8.68 5.75
N PHE A 219 -5.56 9.48 4.74
CA PHE A 219 -5.43 10.92 4.89
C PHE A 219 -5.52 11.64 3.56
N ASN A 220 -5.90 12.90 3.61
CA ASN A 220 -5.96 13.77 2.46
C ASN A 220 -4.53 14.18 2.04
N TRP A 221 -4.01 13.59 0.96
CA TRP A 221 -2.70 14.01 0.44
C TRP A 221 -2.64 15.46 -0.01
N ALA A 222 -3.77 16.09 -0.34
CA ALA A 222 -3.79 17.49 -0.79
C ALA A 222 -3.19 18.44 0.26
N ASP A 223 -3.21 18.06 1.54
CA ASP A 223 -2.69 18.86 2.65
C ASP A 223 -1.15 18.83 2.75
N TRP A 224 -0.49 17.93 2.02
CA TRP A 224 0.96 17.74 2.06
C TRP A 224 1.63 18.48 0.92
N CYS A 225 2.90 18.90 1.08
CA CYS A 225 3.66 19.43 -0.04
C CYS A 225 4.07 18.31 -1.02
N GLU A 226 4.42 18.69 -2.26
CA GLU A 226 4.80 17.73 -3.30
C GLU A 226 6.02 16.88 -2.89
N GLU A 227 6.99 17.50 -2.21
CA GLU A 227 8.21 16.84 -1.74
C GLU A 227 7.89 15.76 -0.71
N ASP A 228 7.07 16.06 0.30
CA ASP A 228 6.67 15.10 1.33
C ASP A 228 5.88 13.91 0.73
N ARG A 229 4.99 14.18 -0.24
CA ARG A 229 4.26 13.11 -0.94
C ARG A 229 5.23 12.22 -1.72
N SER A 230 6.24 12.80 -2.36
CA SER A 230 7.25 12.06 -3.12
C SER A 230 8.12 11.19 -2.21
N ILE A 231 8.60 11.77 -1.09
CA ILE A 231 9.35 11.06 -0.05
C ILE A 231 8.51 9.91 0.52
N PHE A 232 7.26 10.19 0.91
CA PHE A 232 6.37 9.16 1.42
C PHE A 232 6.10 8.07 0.38
N THR A 233 5.97 8.40 -0.90
CA THR A 233 5.71 7.39 -1.94
C THR A 233 6.84 6.38 -2.09
N LEU A 234 8.10 6.83 -2.01
CA LEU A 234 9.27 6.00 -2.32
C LEU A 234 9.98 5.41 -1.10
N THR A 235 9.81 6.01 0.08
CA THR A 235 10.40 5.47 1.30
C THR A 235 9.78 4.12 1.66
N LYS A 236 10.60 3.15 2.05
CA LYS A 236 10.11 1.81 2.43
C LYS A 236 9.36 1.80 3.76
N PHE A 237 9.72 2.74 4.65
CA PHE A 237 9.14 2.82 5.97
C PHE A 237 8.10 3.95 6.05
N TRP A 238 7.15 3.80 6.95
CA TRP A 238 6.28 4.88 7.39
C TRP A 238 7.17 5.93 8.06
N PRO A 239 7.15 7.20 7.61
CA PRO A 239 7.99 8.22 8.20
C PRO A 239 7.64 8.39 9.68
N GLU A 240 8.65 8.61 10.53
CA GLU A 240 8.41 8.79 11.96
C GLU A 240 7.69 10.14 12.19
N LYS A 241 6.95 10.26 13.31
CA LYS A 241 6.10 11.43 13.65
C LYS A 241 6.78 12.81 13.57
N ASN A 242 8.11 12.86 13.46
CA ASN A 242 8.86 14.11 13.28
C ASN A 242 8.95 14.58 11.82
N GLU A 243 8.46 13.79 10.85
CA GLU A 243 8.58 14.09 9.42
C GLU A 243 7.24 14.42 8.74
N ILE A 244 6.10 14.26 9.41
CA ILE A 244 4.76 14.57 8.86
C ILE A 244 3.87 15.11 9.99
N GLN A 245 3.25 16.28 9.76
CA GLN A 245 2.28 16.91 10.68
C GLN A 245 1.13 15.97 11.07
N GLU A 246 0.71 16.11 12.33
CA GLU A 246 -0.12 15.20 13.11
C GLU A 246 -1.44 14.81 12.43
N LEU A 247 -1.61 13.52 12.17
CA LEU A 247 -2.91 12.88 11.98
C LEU A 247 -3.00 11.71 12.95
N GLU A 248 -4.04 11.71 13.78
CA GLU A 248 -4.31 10.70 14.79
C GLU A 248 -4.34 9.31 14.14
N LEU A 249 -3.45 8.43 14.62
CA LEU A 249 -3.34 7.05 14.15
C LEU A 249 -4.19 6.17 15.04
N ASP A 250 -5.16 5.46 14.45
CA ASP A 250 -5.85 4.35 15.12
C ASP A 250 -4.85 3.29 15.59
N PRO A 251 -5.15 2.58 16.69
CA PRO A 251 -4.28 1.51 17.18
C PRO A 251 -4.09 0.43 16.11
N PRO A 252 -2.83 -0.02 15.89
CA PRO A 252 -2.53 -0.95 14.83
C PRO A 252 -3.21 -2.31 15.09
N MET A 253 -3.91 -2.81 14.07
CA MET A 253 -4.43 -4.18 14.04
C MET A 253 -3.25 -5.15 14.03
N TYR A 254 -3.13 -5.97 15.09
CA TYR A 254 -2.10 -7.01 15.19
C TYR A 254 -2.37 -8.10 14.15
N PHE A 255 -1.39 -8.35 13.28
CA PHE A 255 -1.36 -9.58 12.49
C PHE A 255 -0.33 -10.51 13.13
N PRO A 256 -0.74 -11.66 13.69
CA PRO A 256 0.22 -12.60 14.26
C PRO A 256 1.19 -13.06 13.17
N ALA A 257 2.48 -13.06 13.48
CA ALA A 257 3.46 -13.69 12.61
C ALA A 257 3.15 -15.20 12.52
N LYS A 258 3.34 -15.78 11.34
CA LYS A 258 3.29 -17.24 11.19
C LYS A 258 4.53 -17.87 11.81
N ASN A 259 4.32 -18.95 12.56
CA ASN A 259 5.38 -19.88 12.91
C ASN A 259 5.95 -20.55 11.65
N LEU A 260 7.15 -21.10 11.76
CA LEU A 260 7.83 -21.83 10.67
C LEU A 260 7.03 -23.06 10.17
N ASP A 261 6.05 -23.52 10.94
CA ASP A 261 5.14 -24.62 10.62
C ASP A 261 3.79 -24.16 10.03
N GLY A 262 3.61 -22.85 9.81
CA GLY A 262 2.37 -22.28 9.26
C GLY A 262 1.25 -22.05 10.26
N THR A 263 1.46 -22.31 11.56
CA THR A 263 0.49 -22.00 12.62
C THR A 263 0.57 -20.52 13.04
N TRP A 264 -0.56 -19.97 13.49
CA TRP A 264 -0.63 -18.60 14.01
C TRP A 264 -0.15 -18.57 15.47
N CYS A 265 0.70 -17.61 15.83
CA CYS A 265 0.96 -17.32 17.25
C CYS A 265 -0.34 -16.88 17.92
N SER A 266 -0.76 -17.63 18.93
CA SER A 266 -1.85 -17.30 19.87
C SER A 266 -1.56 -16.02 20.63
#